data_AF-A0A0B6YVV1-F1
#
_entry.id   AF-A0A0B6YVV1-F1
#
_cell.length_a   1.000
_cell.length_b   1.000
_cell.length_c   1.000
_cell.angle_alpha   90.00
_cell.angle_beta   90.00
_cell.angle_gamma   90.00
#
_symmetry.space_group_name_H-M   'P 1'
#
loop_
_entity.id
_entity.type
_entity.pdbx_description
1 polymer ?
#
loop_
_entity_poly.entity_id
_entity_poly.type
_entity_poly.pdbx_seq_one_letter_code
_entity_poly.pdbx_strand_id
1 'polypeptide(L)'
;LLQGLNYIHREGLVHMELNLNTVMVERLTGVVKLCQMCKPREARFPINLTTLTQTCVCLSPNVLQGHIYESTDDIYAFGLLLWELIFDDNPPYKEQRVWQLKRFIDECHPNNMLWDALIQLPDVSENILDVLKGTVLLPRGTICMPIATVQSLLVNISDEP
;
A
#
# COMPACT_ATOMS: atom_id res chain seq x y z
N LEU A 1 -10.60 4.95 6.81
CA LEU A 1 -10.01 4.43 5.56
C LEU A 1 -10.49 3.02 5.21
N LEU A 2 -10.13 2.00 5.98
CA LEU A 2 -10.48 0.58 5.73
C LEU A 2 -11.98 0.31 5.57
N GLN A 3 -12.84 1.01 6.32
CA GLN A 3 -14.29 0.91 6.16
C GLN A 3 -14.74 1.35 4.76
N GLY A 4 -14.13 2.39 4.20
CA GLY A 4 -14.41 2.88 2.84
C GLY A 4 -13.92 1.89 1.78
N LEU A 5 -12.74 1.30 1.97
CA LEU A 5 -12.23 0.25 1.08
C LEU A 5 -13.17 -0.96 1.07
N ASN A 6 -13.57 -1.44 2.25
CA ASN A 6 -14.51 -2.56 2.38
C ASN A 6 -15.85 -2.26 1.68
N TYR A 7 -16.33 -1.02 1.73
CA TYR A 7 -17.54 -0.61 1.02
C TYR A 7 -17.35 -0.72 -0.50
N ILE A 8 -16.31 -0.08 -1.07
CA ILE A 8 -16.12 -0.09 -2.53
C ILE A 8 -15.82 -1.49 -3.07
N HIS A 9 -15.11 -2.34 -2.28
CA HIS A 9 -14.82 -3.72 -2.66
C HIS A 9 -16.08 -4.56 -2.78
N ARG A 10 -17.07 -4.35 -1.89
CA ARG A 10 -18.38 -5.03 -1.97
C ARG A 10 -19.18 -4.63 -3.19
N GLU A 11 -18.99 -3.40 -3.68
CA GLU A 11 -19.58 -2.90 -4.92
C GLU A 11 -18.79 -3.34 -6.18
N GLY A 12 -17.76 -4.19 -6.03
CA GLY A 12 -16.92 -4.67 -7.13
C GLY A 12 -15.99 -3.59 -7.71
N LEU A 13 -15.70 -2.55 -6.92
CA LEU A 13 -14.80 -1.46 -7.27
C LEU A 13 -13.49 -1.56 -6.48
N VAL A 14 -12.46 -0.90 -6.98
CA VAL A 14 -11.13 -0.78 -6.36
C VAL A 14 -10.69 0.69 -6.36
N HIS A 15 -9.75 1.06 -5.50
CA HIS A 15 -9.19 2.41 -5.46
C HIS A 15 -8.04 2.58 -6.46
N MET A 16 -7.13 1.60 -6.58
CA MET A 16 -6.02 1.52 -7.55
C MET A 16 -4.89 2.55 -7.36
N GLU A 17 -5.20 3.73 -6.84
CA GLU A 17 -4.22 4.81 -6.64
C GLU A 17 -4.04 5.19 -5.16
N LEU A 18 -4.22 4.25 -4.22
CA LEU A 18 -4.26 4.59 -2.78
C LEU A 18 -2.87 5.07 -2.27
N ASN A 19 -2.75 6.36 -1.96
CA ASN A 19 -1.54 6.98 -1.40
C ASN A 19 -1.85 8.31 -0.66
N LEU A 20 -0.83 8.96 -0.08
CA LEU A 20 -0.99 10.21 0.69
C LEU A 20 -1.64 11.37 -0.11
N ASN A 21 -1.53 11.38 -1.44
CA ASN A 21 -2.10 12.44 -2.28
C ASN A 21 -3.56 12.20 -2.66
N THR A 22 -4.05 10.96 -2.57
CA THR A 22 -5.41 10.60 -3.00
C THR A 22 -6.37 10.43 -1.82
N VAL A 23 -5.84 10.28 -0.61
CA VAL A 23 -6.62 10.22 0.62
C VAL A 23 -6.90 11.65 1.11
N MET A 24 -8.18 12.03 1.14
CA MET A 24 -8.60 13.34 1.63
C MET A 24 -9.02 13.27 3.09
N VAL A 25 -8.67 14.30 3.86
CA VAL A 25 -9.14 14.48 5.24
C VAL A 25 -9.94 15.77 5.32
N GLU A 26 -11.20 15.65 5.74
CA GLU A 26 -12.04 16.80 6.00
C GLU A 26 -11.54 17.57 7.23
N ARG A 27 -11.04 18.79 7.01
CA ARG A 27 -10.36 19.60 8.04
C ARG A 27 -11.14 19.75 9.36
N LEU A 28 -12.46 19.92 9.29
CA LEU A 28 -13.28 20.23 10.47
C LEU A 28 -13.65 18.99 11.30
N THR A 29 -13.78 17.84 10.67
CA THR A 29 -14.30 16.61 11.30
C THR A 29 -13.26 15.52 11.44
N GLY A 30 -12.13 15.63 10.74
CA GLY A 30 -11.14 14.55 10.62
C GLY A 30 -11.61 13.37 9.77
N VAL A 31 -12.79 13.46 9.13
CA VAL A 31 -13.33 12.35 8.34
C VAL A 31 -12.47 12.12 7.10
N VAL A 32 -11.97 10.89 6.99
CA VAL A 32 -11.20 10.43 5.82
C VAL A 32 -12.15 10.07 4.69
N LYS A 33 -11.93 10.63 3.50
CA LYS A 33 -12.71 10.39 2.29
C LYS A 33 -11.82 9.74 1.23
N LEU A 34 -12.32 8.67 0.62
CA LEU A 34 -11.72 8.05 -0.55
C LEU A 34 -12.23 8.74 -1.82
N CYS A 35 -11.34 9.03 -2.75
CA CYS A 35 -11.66 9.57 -4.05
C CYS A 35 -11.22 8.58 -5.15
N GLN A 36 -11.68 8.75 -6.38
CA GLN A 36 -11.12 8.03 -7.55
C GLN A 36 -11.31 6.50 -7.61
N MET A 37 -12.39 5.95 -7.03
CA MET A 37 -12.74 4.53 -7.22
C MET A 37 -13.06 4.17 -8.67
N CYS A 38 -12.67 2.98 -9.11
CA CYS A 38 -12.86 2.49 -10.46
C CYS A 38 -13.09 0.97 -10.53
N LYS A 39 -13.39 0.45 -11.72
CA LYS A 39 -13.47 -1.00 -11.95
C LYS A 39 -12.06 -1.61 -12.04
N PRO A 40 -11.86 -2.84 -11.56
CA PRO A 40 -10.65 -3.63 -11.79
C PRO A 40 -10.16 -3.58 -13.23
N ARG A 41 -8.86 -3.34 -13.41
CA ARG A 41 -8.19 -3.28 -14.72
C ARG A 41 -6.67 -3.41 -14.56
N GLU A 42 -5.98 -3.71 -15.65
CA GLU A 42 -4.53 -3.65 -15.69
C GLU A 42 -4.01 -2.22 -15.47
N ALA A 43 -2.88 -2.08 -14.80
CA ALA A 43 -2.15 -0.82 -14.70
C ALA A 43 -1.60 -0.42 -16.07
N ARG A 44 -1.72 0.86 -16.41
CA ARG A 44 -1.20 1.39 -17.67
C ARG A 44 0.13 2.07 -17.43
N PHE A 45 1.17 1.56 -18.07
CA PHE A 45 2.51 2.14 -18.00
C PHE A 45 2.85 2.87 -19.31
N PRO A 46 3.68 3.93 -19.24
CA PRO A 46 4.16 4.62 -20.45
C PRO A 46 5.06 3.68 -21.26
N ILE A 47 4.96 3.76 -22.60
CA ILE A 47 5.64 2.85 -23.55
C ILE A 47 7.14 2.75 -23.30
N ASN A 48 7.80 3.87 -23.01
CA ASN A 48 9.25 3.92 -22.84
C ASN A 48 9.71 3.61 -21.41
N LEU A 49 8.79 3.44 -20.45
CA LEU A 49 9.05 3.18 -19.02
C LEU A 49 10.16 4.06 -18.40
N THR A 50 10.40 5.24 -18.98
CA THR A 50 11.40 6.22 -18.56
C THR A 50 10.93 7.03 -17.35
N THR A 51 9.65 6.93 -16.99
CA THR A 51 9.10 7.58 -15.81
C THR A 51 9.73 7.02 -14.54
N LEU A 52 9.84 7.89 -13.52
CA LEU A 52 10.33 7.50 -12.21
C LEU A 52 9.32 6.61 -11.47
N THR A 53 9.87 5.63 -10.77
CA THR A 53 9.15 4.64 -9.98
C THR A 53 8.20 5.25 -8.95
N GLN A 54 8.49 6.45 -8.43
CA GLN A 54 7.68 7.15 -7.42
C GLN A 54 6.17 7.20 -7.70
N THR A 55 5.75 7.14 -8.98
CA THR A 55 4.34 7.18 -9.38
C THR A 55 3.62 5.83 -9.27
N CYS A 56 4.37 4.74 -9.18
CA CYS A 56 3.88 3.36 -9.24
C CYS A 56 4.21 2.54 -7.98
N VAL A 57 4.84 3.14 -6.96
CA VAL A 57 5.27 2.43 -5.74
C VAL A 57 4.13 1.77 -4.97
N CYS A 58 2.89 2.27 -5.10
CA CYS A 58 1.72 1.70 -4.46
C CYS A 58 1.20 0.43 -5.14
N LEU A 59 1.70 0.09 -6.33
CA LEU A 59 1.25 -1.09 -7.07
C LEU A 59 1.91 -2.36 -6.51
N SER A 60 1.13 -3.43 -6.38
CA SER A 60 1.65 -4.72 -5.94
C SER A 60 2.58 -5.34 -7.01
N PRO A 61 3.49 -6.27 -6.62
CA PRO A 61 4.33 -6.98 -7.58
C PRO A 61 3.52 -7.70 -8.68
N ASN A 62 2.35 -8.24 -8.36
CA ASN A 62 1.50 -8.91 -9.34
C ASN A 62 0.99 -7.93 -10.40
N VAL A 63 0.54 -6.74 -9.96
CA VAL A 63 0.08 -5.68 -10.87
C VAL A 63 1.23 -5.13 -11.72
N LEU A 64 2.43 -4.97 -11.13
CA LEU A 64 3.63 -4.58 -11.88
C LEU A 64 3.98 -5.60 -12.97
N GLN A 65 3.68 -6.88 -12.75
CA GLN A 65 3.84 -7.96 -13.74
C GLN A 65 2.70 -8.05 -14.77
N GLY A 66 1.73 -7.12 -14.74
CA GLY A 66 0.66 -7.03 -15.72
C GLY A 66 -0.62 -7.78 -15.34
N HIS A 67 -0.75 -8.26 -14.11
CA HIS A 67 -2.04 -8.81 -13.65
C HIS A 67 -3.08 -7.68 -13.48
N ILE A 68 -4.35 -8.04 -13.61
CA ILE A 68 -5.47 -7.14 -13.33
C ILE A 68 -5.41 -6.73 -11.85
N TYR A 69 -5.59 -5.44 -11.59
CA TYR A 69 -5.69 -4.92 -10.22
C TYR A 69 -6.97 -5.40 -9.55
N GLU A 70 -6.85 -6.03 -8.37
CA GLU A 70 -7.96 -6.55 -7.57
C GLU A 70 -8.05 -5.89 -6.20
N SER A 71 -9.11 -6.19 -5.45
CA SER A 71 -9.33 -5.64 -4.11
C SER A 71 -8.18 -5.91 -3.13
N THR A 72 -7.45 -7.03 -3.30
CA THR A 72 -6.27 -7.35 -2.48
C THR A 72 -5.10 -6.40 -2.72
N ASP A 73 -5.00 -5.81 -3.91
CA ASP A 73 -3.96 -4.85 -4.24
C ASP A 73 -4.20 -3.50 -3.56
N ASP A 74 -5.46 -3.13 -3.28
CA ASP A 74 -5.78 -1.98 -2.44
C ASP A 74 -5.29 -2.19 -0.99
N ILE A 75 -5.27 -3.44 -0.52
CA ILE A 75 -4.79 -3.77 0.83
C ILE A 75 -3.27 -3.72 0.89
N TYR A 76 -2.58 -4.16 -0.18
CA TYR A 76 -1.16 -3.95 -0.33
C TYR A 76 -0.80 -2.45 -0.32
N ALA A 77 -1.52 -1.65 -1.13
CA ALA A 77 -1.34 -0.20 -1.17
C ALA A 77 -1.65 0.45 0.19
N PHE A 78 -2.66 -0.05 0.92
CA PHE A 78 -2.95 0.39 2.29
C PHE A 78 -1.77 0.14 3.23
N GLY A 79 -1.12 -1.01 3.15
CA GLY A 79 0.07 -1.31 3.97
C GLY A 79 1.22 -0.35 3.71
N LEU A 80 1.47 -0.01 2.45
CA LEU A 80 2.47 1.00 2.07
C LEU A 80 2.09 2.41 2.56
N LEU A 81 0.81 2.78 2.46
CA LEU A 81 0.30 4.04 2.99
C LEU A 81 0.43 4.11 4.52
N LEU A 82 0.11 3.03 5.23
CA LEU A 82 0.27 2.94 6.69
C LEU A 82 1.73 3.12 7.08
N TRP A 83 2.65 2.46 6.37
CA TRP A 83 4.08 2.67 6.55
C TRP A 83 4.44 4.15 6.39
N GLU A 84 4.04 4.79 5.29
CA GLU A 84 4.38 6.19 4.99
C GLU A 84 3.76 7.17 6.01
N LEU A 85 2.63 6.81 6.64
CA LEU A 85 2.00 7.60 7.70
C LEU A 85 2.73 7.53 9.05
N ILE A 86 3.33 6.37 9.36
CA ILE A 86 4.02 6.17 10.64
C ILE A 86 5.49 6.61 10.55
N PHE A 87 6.11 6.46 9.38
CA PHE A 87 7.55 6.67 9.17
C PHE A 87 7.82 7.71 8.08
N ASP A 88 7.58 8.97 8.38
CA ASP A 88 7.70 10.08 7.43
C ASP A 88 9.12 10.25 6.85
N ASP A 89 10.16 10.05 7.67
CA ASP A 89 11.57 10.15 7.27
C ASP A 89 12.10 8.91 6.52
N ASN A 90 11.36 7.79 6.56
CA ASN A 90 11.75 6.53 5.94
C ASN A 90 10.60 5.89 5.13
N PRO A 91 10.19 6.52 4.01
CA PRO A 91 9.11 6.00 3.19
C PRO A 91 9.48 4.66 2.56
N PRO A 92 8.49 3.80 2.28
CA PRO A 92 8.77 2.53 1.62
C PRO A 92 9.39 2.78 0.25
N TYR A 93 10.35 1.92 -0.11
CA TYR A 93 11.10 1.99 -1.37
C TYR A 93 11.89 3.29 -1.57
N LYS A 94 12.37 3.91 -0.49
CA LYS A 94 13.08 5.21 -0.53
C LYS A 94 14.13 5.30 -1.63
N GLU A 95 14.99 4.30 -1.76
CA GLU A 95 16.04 4.25 -2.78
C GLU A 95 15.50 3.92 -4.18
N GLN A 96 14.47 3.08 -4.26
CA GLN A 96 13.90 2.61 -5.53
C GLN A 96 12.97 3.65 -6.16
N ARG A 97 12.48 4.64 -5.41
CA ARG A 97 11.62 5.73 -5.93
C ARG A 97 12.28 6.51 -7.08
N VAL A 98 13.61 6.59 -7.12
CA VAL A 98 14.38 7.24 -8.20
C VAL A 98 14.83 6.27 -9.30
N TRP A 99 14.50 4.98 -9.20
CA TRP A 99 14.79 4.02 -10.27
C TRP A 99 13.90 4.27 -11.49
N GLN A 100 14.40 3.85 -12.66
CA GLN A 100 13.55 3.70 -13.84
C GLN A 100 12.47 2.66 -13.57
N LEU A 101 11.25 2.94 -14.01
CA LEU A 101 10.10 2.06 -13.79
C LEU A 101 10.35 0.64 -14.32
N LYS A 102 11.03 0.49 -15.46
CA LYS A 102 11.38 -0.85 -16.00
C LYS A 102 12.17 -1.68 -15.00
N ARG A 103 13.19 -1.09 -14.38
CA ARG A 103 14.01 -1.76 -13.38
C ARG A 103 13.17 -2.17 -12.17
N PHE A 104 12.30 -1.27 -11.70
CA PHE A 104 11.44 -1.58 -10.57
C PHE A 104 10.48 -2.72 -10.88
N ILE A 105 9.85 -2.74 -12.06
CA ILE A 105 8.99 -3.85 -12.50
C ILE A 105 9.75 -5.19 -12.47
N ASP A 106 10.99 -5.21 -12.96
CA ASP A 106 11.77 -6.44 -13.08
C ASP A 106 12.32 -6.94 -11.74
N GLU A 107 12.69 -6.03 -10.84
CA GLU A 107 13.45 -6.35 -9.63
C GLU A 107 12.61 -6.26 -8.34
N CYS A 108 11.38 -5.72 -8.37
CA CYS A 108 10.58 -5.48 -7.16
C CYS A 108 10.33 -6.77 -6.37
N HIS A 109 10.87 -6.81 -5.15
CA HIS A 109 10.64 -7.88 -4.20
C HIS A 109 10.46 -7.28 -2.79
N PRO A 110 9.21 -7.02 -2.34
CA PRO A 110 8.93 -6.28 -1.11
C PRO A 110 9.69 -6.81 0.10
N ASN A 111 9.72 -8.14 0.30
CA ASN A 111 10.47 -8.77 1.38
C ASN A 111 11.97 -8.45 1.33
N ASN A 112 12.59 -8.40 0.16
CA ASN A 112 14.04 -8.17 0.09
C ASN A 112 14.37 -6.67 0.18
N MET A 113 13.45 -5.81 -0.26
CA MET A 113 13.68 -4.37 -0.36
C MET A 113 13.28 -3.60 0.90
N LEU A 114 12.33 -4.13 1.67
CA LEU A 114 11.72 -3.41 2.79
C LEU A 114 12.00 -4.06 4.14
N TRP A 115 12.40 -5.33 4.20
CA TRP A 115 12.57 -6.03 5.49
C TRP A 115 13.58 -5.34 6.41
N ASP A 116 14.76 -5.00 5.88
CA ASP A 116 15.80 -4.32 6.66
C ASP A 116 15.35 -2.93 7.15
N ALA A 117 14.60 -2.21 6.30
CA ALA A 117 14.01 -0.95 6.70
C ALA A 117 13.03 -1.15 7.85
N LEU A 118 12.15 -2.16 7.80
CA LEU A 118 11.12 -2.44 8.81
C LEU A 118 11.72 -2.75 10.19
N ILE A 119 12.75 -3.61 10.25
CA ILE A 119 13.37 -4.03 11.52
C ILE A 119 14.21 -2.93 12.18
N GLN A 120 14.58 -1.90 11.42
CA GLN A 120 15.35 -0.76 11.92
C GLN A 120 14.46 0.38 12.45
N LEU A 121 13.13 0.28 12.28
CA LEU A 121 12.21 1.31 12.75
C LEU A 121 12.08 1.23 14.27
N PRO A 122 12.37 2.32 15.00
CA PRO A 122 12.20 2.35 16.45
C PRO A 122 10.71 2.25 16.82
N ASP A 123 10.42 1.61 17.95
CA ASP A 123 9.14 1.68 18.68
C ASP A 123 7.86 1.38 17.87
N VAL A 124 7.90 0.36 17.02
CA VAL A 124 6.71 -0.13 16.29
C VAL A 124 6.01 -1.23 17.08
N SER A 125 4.71 -1.11 17.33
CA SER A 125 3.97 -2.17 18.00
C SER A 125 3.86 -3.45 17.16
N GLU A 126 3.74 -4.59 17.85
CA GLU A 126 3.59 -5.90 17.20
C GLU A 126 2.38 -5.93 16.25
N ASN A 127 1.30 -5.21 16.58
CA ASN A 127 0.12 -5.09 15.73
C ASN A 127 0.42 -4.41 14.39
N ILE A 128 1.16 -3.29 14.41
CA ILE A 128 1.56 -2.60 13.18
C ILE A 128 2.49 -3.50 12.35
N LEU A 129 3.43 -4.17 13.02
CA LEU A 129 4.37 -5.08 12.37
C LEU A 129 3.63 -6.24 11.67
N ASP A 130 2.63 -6.83 12.33
CA ASP A 130 1.80 -7.89 11.78
C ASP A 130 0.95 -7.42 10.61
N VAL A 131 0.42 -6.19 10.67
CA VAL A 131 -0.28 -5.58 9.54
C VAL A 131 0.68 -5.40 8.37
N LEU A 132 1.87 -4.83 8.56
CA LEU A 132 2.83 -4.62 7.46
C LEU A 132 3.32 -5.95 6.86
N LYS A 133 3.55 -6.97 7.69
CA LYS A 133 3.87 -8.33 7.21
C LYS A 133 2.72 -8.97 6.44
N GLY A 134 1.49 -8.82 6.93
CA GLY A 134 0.30 -9.38 6.31
C GLY A 134 -0.23 -8.60 5.10
N THR A 135 0.29 -7.41 4.82
CA THR A 135 -0.19 -6.57 3.71
C THR A 135 0.88 -6.30 2.65
N VAL A 136 2.12 -6.04 3.05
CA VAL A 136 3.22 -5.67 2.15
C VAL A 136 4.25 -6.79 2.02
N LEU A 137 4.67 -7.37 3.15
CA LEU A 137 5.77 -8.35 3.21
C LEU A 137 5.27 -9.80 3.13
N LEU A 138 4.37 -10.03 2.17
CA LEU A 138 3.77 -11.34 1.96
C LEU A 138 4.79 -12.33 1.40
N PRO A 139 4.94 -13.52 1.99
CA PRO A 139 5.65 -14.62 1.34
C PRO A 139 5.03 -14.97 -0.02
N ARG A 140 5.81 -15.56 -0.93
CA ARG A 140 5.27 -15.95 -2.24
C ARG A 140 4.12 -16.93 -2.07
N GLY A 141 3.00 -16.66 -2.75
CA GLY A 141 1.82 -17.51 -2.76
C GLY A 141 0.89 -17.34 -1.55
N THR A 142 1.14 -16.38 -0.66
CA THR A 142 0.20 -16.06 0.43
C THR A 142 -0.82 -15.02 0.00
N ILE A 143 -2.00 -15.08 0.62
CA ILE A 143 -3.08 -14.13 0.40
C ILE A 143 -2.87 -12.94 1.34
N CYS A 144 -3.17 -11.75 0.85
CA CYS A 144 -3.15 -10.53 1.65
C CYS A 144 -4.12 -10.62 2.83
N MET A 145 -3.74 -10.03 3.97
CA MET A 145 -4.53 -10.01 5.19
C MET A 145 -5.92 -9.39 4.92
N PRO A 146 -7.03 -10.03 5.34
CA PRO A 146 -8.36 -9.47 5.14
C PRO A 146 -8.56 -8.14 5.87
N ILE A 147 -9.37 -7.23 5.31
CA ILE A 147 -9.69 -5.93 5.94
C ILE A 147 -10.15 -6.09 7.39
N ALA A 148 -10.99 -7.08 7.69
CA ALA A 148 -11.51 -7.30 9.04
C ALA A 148 -10.38 -7.59 10.04
N THR A 149 -9.38 -8.37 9.64
CA THR A 149 -8.21 -8.68 10.47
C THR A 149 -7.35 -7.44 10.65
N VAL A 150 -7.06 -6.70 9.57
CA VAL A 150 -6.33 -5.43 9.66
C VAL A 150 -7.05 -4.47 10.61
N GLN A 151 -8.37 -4.31 10.49
CA GLN A 151 -9.15 -3.46 11.39
C GLN A 151 -8.99 -3.90 12.85
N SER A 152 -9.06 -5.19 13.15
CA SER A 152 -8.94 -5.68 14.53
C SER A 152 -7.57 -5.38 15.16
N LEU A 153 -6.49 -5.41 14.37
CA LEU A 153 -5.14 -5.11 14.85
C LEU A 153 -4.91 -3.60 15.05
N LEU A 154 -5.59 -2.75 14.27
CA LEU A 154 -5.41 -1.29 14.33
C LEU A 154 -6.35 -0.59 15.33
N VAL A 155 -7.30 -1.29 15.97
CA VAL A 155 -8.33 -0.69 16.85
C VAL A 155 -7.78 0.11 18.03
N ASN A 156 -6.55 -0.18 18.49
CA ASN A 156 -5.96 0.43 19.69
C ASN A 156 -4.73 1.31 19.42
N ILE A 157 -4.42 1.65 18.16
CA ILE A 157 -3.20 2.44 17.84
C ILE A 157 -3.32 3.91 18.31
N SER A 158 -4.54 4.40 18.58
CA SER A 158 -4.76 5.77 19.07
C SER A 158 -4.18 6.06 20.46
N ASP A 159 -3.69 5.04 21.18
CA ASP A 159 -3.05 5.18 22.49
C ASP A 159 -1.51 5.07 22.42
N GLU A 160 -0.93 4.91 21.23
CA GLU A 160 0.53 4.89 21.05
C GLU A 160 1.09 6.32 20.98
N PRO A 161 2.20 6.60 21.70
CA PRO A 161 2.69 7.95 21.99
C PRO A 161 3.17 8.76 20.78
#